data_AF-A0A972HX12-F1
#
_entry.id   AF-A0A972HX12-F1
#
_cell.length_a   1.000
_cell.length_b   1.000
_cell.length_c   1.000
_cell.angle_alpha   90.00
_cell.angle_beta   90.00
_cell.angle_gamma   90.00
#
_symmetry.space_group_name_H-M   'P 1'
#
loop_
_entity.id
_entity.type
_entity.pdbx_description
1 polymer ?
#
loop_
_entity_poly.entity_id
_entity_poly.type
_entity_poly.pdbx_seq_one_letter_code
_entity_poly.pdbx_strand_id
1 'polypeptide(L)'
;MKKIVGERAIIASTASPFKFPEKILKSLGLDLEEDIFQNLQKLAEVSGLDIPKALAGLKDKKILHDRLVSINELESLIKEILGGDHV
;
A
#
# COMPACT_ATOMS: atom_id res chain seq x y z
N MET A 1 10.42 -29.47 -38.17
CA MET A 1 10.41 -28.96 -36.78
C MET A 1 9.09 -28.24 -36.53
N LYS A 2 8.28 -28.69 -35.56
CA LYS A 2 6.99 -28.06 -35.21
C LYS A 2 7.28 -26.82 -34.37
N LYS A 3 6.87 -25.64 -34.85
CA LYS A 3 6.94 -24.38 -34.10
C LYS A 3 5.89 -24.46 -32.99
N ILE A 4 6.31 -24.58 -31.72
CA ILE A 4 5.39 -24.41 -30.59
C ILE A 4 5.06 -22.91 -30.54
N VAL A 5 3.88 -22.55 -31.03
CA VAL A 5 3.35 -21.20 -30.85
C VAL A 5 2.63 -21.23 -29.50
N GLY A 6 3.31 -20.77 -28.44
CA GLY A 6 2.68 -20.62 -27.13
C GLY A 6 1.57 -19.58 -27.18
N GLU A 7 0.49 -19.81 -26.43
CA GLU A 7 -0.59 -18.84 -26.26
C GLU A 7 -0.04 -17.56 -25.61
N ARG A 8 -0.51 -16.40 -26.09
CA ARG A 8 -0.11 -15.10 -25.52
C ARG A 8 -0.92 -14.84 -24.25
N ALA A 9 -0.24 -14.64 -23.13
CA ALA A 9 -0.86 -14.24 -21.87
C ALA A 9 -0.55 -12.77 -21.55
N ILE A 10 -1.52 -12.07 -20.94
CA ILE A 10 -1.36 -10.73 -20.40
C ILE A 10 -1.57 -10.82 -18.88
N ILE A 11 -0.62 -10.30 -18.11
CA ILE A 11 -0.71 -10.23 -16.65
C ILE A 11 -0.91 -8.76 -16.26
N ALA A 12 -2.06 -8.45 -15.67
CA ALA A 12 -2.35 -7.11 -15.17
C ALA A 12 -1.82 -6.93 -13.74
N SER A 13 -0.69 -6.24 -13.60
CA SER A 13 -0.14 -5.89 -12.28
C SER A 13 -0.86 -4.66 -11.70
N THR A 14 -1.99 -4.90 -11.04
CA THR A 14 -2.91 -3.84 -10.55
C THR A 14 -2.36 -3.04 -9.35
N ALA A 15 -1.23 -3.46 -8.79
CA ALA A 15 -0.66 -2.89 -7.59
C ALA A 15 0.86 -2.99 -7.61
N SER A 16 1.53 -1.93 -7.13
CA SER A 16 2.94 -2.00 -6.78
C SER A 16 3.17 -2.95 -5.59
N PRO A 17 4.23 -3.78 -5.59
CA PRO A 17 4.63 -4.62 -4.46
C PRO A 17 4.81 -3.83 -3.15
N PHE A 18 5.25 -2.57 -3.24
CA PHE A 18 5.46 -1.69 -2.08
C PHE A 18 4.17 -1.30 -1.34
N LYS A 19 2.97 -1.59 -1.89
CA LYS A 19 1.72 -1.46 -1.13
C LYS A 19 1.53 -2.59 -0.10
N PHE A 20 2.28 -3.69 -0.21
CA PHE A 20 2.14 -4.88 0.63
C PHE A 20 3.49 -5.50 1.02
N PRO A 21 4.42 -4.74 1.60
CA PRO A 21 5.82 -5.19 1.78
C PRO A 21 5.93 -6.49 2.57
N GLU A 22 5.20 -6.63 3.67
CA GLU A 22 5.21 -7.83 4.51
C GLU A 22 4.73 -9.09 3.76
N LYS A 23 3.67 -8.97 2.96
CA LYS A 23 3.14 -10.11 2.20
C LYS A 23 4.16 -10.59 1.17
N ILE A 24 4.84 -9.65 0.51
CA ILE A 24 5.86 -9.96 -0.49
C ILE A 24 7.09 -10.58 0.16
N LEU A 25 7.65 -9.98 1.22
CA LEU A 25 8.79 -10.52 1.96
C LEU A 25 8.52 -11.94 2.47
N LYS A 26 7.35 -12.16 3.09
CA LYS A 26 6.93 -13.49 3.56
C LYS A 26 6.81 -14.50 2.41
N SER A 27 6.28 -14.08 1.26
CA SER A 27 6.18 -14.96 0.07
C SER A 27 7.55 -15.34 -0.51
N LEU A 28 8.57 -14.51 -0.29
CA LEU A 28 9.96 -14.78 -0.62
C LEU A 28 10.70 -15.58 0.47
N GLY A 29 10.01 -15.94 1.56
CA GLY A 29 10.61 -16.67 2.69
C GLY A 29 11.53 -15.82 3.57
N LEU A 30 11.36 -14.49 3.54
CA LEU A 30 12.17 -13.55 4.32
C LEU A 30 11.47 -13.19 5.62
N ASP A 31 12.25 -12.99 6.67
CA ASP A 31 11.77 -12.52 7.96
C ASP A 31 11.20 -11.10 7.87
N LEU A 32 10.23 -10.81 8.74
CA LEU A 32 9.59 -9.51 8.84
C LEU A 32 10.16 -8.73 10.02
N GLU A 33 10.32 -7.43 9.82
CA GLU A 33 10.56 -6.48 10.90
C GLU A 33 9.22 -6.02 11.50
N GLU A 34 9.24 -5.49 12.72
CA GLU A 34 8.05 -4.91 13.36
C GLU A 34 7.62 -3.59 12.68
N ASP A 35 8.60 -2.79 12.21
CA ASP A 35 8.33 -1.53 11.53
C ASP A 35 8.12 -1.75 10.01
N ILE A 36 6.92 -1.42 9.53
CA ILE A 36 6.57 -1.49 8.10
C ILE A 36 7.54 -0.69 7.21
N PHE A 37 8.15 0.39 7.71
CA PHE A 37 9.12 1.18 6.95
C PHE A 37 10.45 0.45 6.79
N GLN A 38 10.85 -0.37 7.76
CA GLN A 38 12.00 -1.26 7.61
C GLN A 38 11.70 -2.36 6.59
N ASN A 39 10.48 -2.92 6.61
CA ASN A 39 10.02 -3.88 5.60
C ASN A 39 10.00 -3.27 4.18
N LEU A 40 9.70 -1.97 4.02
CA LEU A 40 9.82 -1.27 2.74
C LEU A 40 11.26 -1.19 2.24
N GLN A 41 12.22 -0.88 3.13
CA GLN A 41 13.65 -0.86 2.79
C GLN A 41 14.15 -2.25 2.39
N LYS A 42 13.83 -3.27 3.20
CA LYS A 42 14.17 -4.66 2.91
C LYS A 42 13.60 -5.11 1.56
N LEU A 43 12.36 -4.73 1.24
CA LEU A 43 11.77 -5.01 -0.06
C LEU A 43 12.52 -4.29 -1.20
N ALA A 44 12.92 -3.03 -1.01
CA ALA A 44 13.72 -2.29 -2.00
C ALA A 44 15.06 -2.98 -2.27
N GLU A 45 15.75 -3.41 -1.20
CA GLU A 45 17.03 -4.13 -1.28
C GLU A 45 16.89 -5.43 -2.07
N VAL A 46 15.91 -6.29 -1.76
CA VAL A 46 15.76 -7.59 -2.43
C VAL A 46 15.20 -7.50 -3.84
N SER A 47 14.41 -6.46 -4.14
CA SER A 47 13.82 -6.25 -5.46
C SER A 47 14.72 -5.45 -6.41
N GLY A 48 15.69 -4.69 -5.87
CA GLY A 48 16.50 -3.75 -6.64
C GLY A 48 15.72 -2.55 -7.17
N LEU A 49 14.55 -2.25 -6.57
CA LEU A 49 13.66 -1.16 -6.97
C LEU A 49 13.67 -0.06 -5.91
N ASP A 50 13.60 1.20 -6.37
CA ASP A 50 13.44 2.34 -5.46
C ASP A 50 12.07 2.34 -4.78
N ILE A 51 12.05 2.76 -3.51
CA ILE A 51 10.80 3.00 -2.79
C ILE A 51 10.06 4.17 -3.48
N PRO A 52 8.77 4.00 -3.83
CA PRO A 52 7.98 5.10 -4.39
C PRO A 52 8.01 6.35 -3.51
N LYS A 53 8.20 7.53 -4.11
CA LYS A 53 8.31 8.82 -3.40
C LYS A 53 7.18 9.09 -2.41
N ALA A 54 5.96 8.63 -2.73
CA ALA A 54 4.80 8.77 -1.85
C ALA A 54 4.93 8.00 -0.53
N LEU A 55 5.69 6.90 -0.51
CA LEU A 55 5.94 6.05 0.66
C LEU A 55 7.24 6.43 1.38
N ALA A 56 8.28 6.86 0.65
CA ALA A 56 9.62 7.10 1.18
C ALA A 56 9.66 8.10 2.37
N GLY A 57 8.79 9.12 2.36
CA GLY A 57 8.68 10.09 3.46
C GLY A 57 7.36 9.99 4.24
N LEU A 58 6.61 8.89 4.08
CA LEU A 58 5.29 8.77 4.71
C LEU A 58 5.40 8.65 6.23
N LYS A 59 6.49 8.07 6.75
CA LYS A 59 6.76 7.92 8.20
C LYS A 59 6.78 9.25 8.93
N ASP A 60 7.25 10.30 8.26
CA ASP A 60 7.44 11.63 8.85
C ASP A 60 6.21 12.53 8.67
N LYS A 61 5.17 12.06 7.97
CA LYS A 61 3.95 12.84 7.76
C LYS A 61 3.04 12.78 8.98
N LYS A 62 2.42 13.92 9.29
CA LYS A 62 1.38 14.00 10.31
C LYS A 62 0.17 13.16 9.89
N ILE A 63 -0.34 12.35 10.81
CA ILE A 63 -1.64 11.68 10.68
C ILE A 63 -2.74 12.76 10.69
N LEU A 64 -3.52 12.83 9.60
CA LEU A 64 -4.63 13.78 9.46
C LEU A 64 -5.99 13.17 9.80
N HIS A 65 -6.08 11.84 9.82
CA HIS A 65 -7.31 11.09 10.02
C HIS A 65 -7.09 10.10 11.17
N ASP A 66 -7.53 10.49 12.36
CA ASP A 66 -7.36 9.76 13.62
C ASP A 66 -8.71 9.46 14.31
N ARG A 67 -9.82 9.75 13.63
CA ARG A 67 -11.17 9.57 14.14
C ARG A 67 -11.67 8.15 13.86
N LEU A 68 -12.26 7.52 14.87
CA LEU A 68 -12.98 6.26 14.77
C LEU A 68 -14.47 6.55 14.94
N VAL A 69 -15.30 6.09 14.00
CA VAL A 69 -16.73 6.37 13.96
C VAL A 69 -17.52 5.11 13.62
N SER A 70 -18.70 4.95 14.21
CA SER A 70 -19.62 3.90 13.79
C SER A 70 -20.34 4.27 12.50
N ILE A 71 -20.90 3.28 11.80
CA ILE A 71 -21.65 3.53 10.54
C ILE A 71 -22.80 4.52 10.76
N ASN A 72 -23.47 4.45 11.92
CA ASN A 72 -24.62 5.30 12.26
C ASN A 72 -24.23 6.77 12.51
N GLU A 73 -22.95 7.05 12.75
CA GLU A 73 -22.43 8.39 13.07
C GLU A 73 -21.67 9.01 11.89
N LEU A 74 -21.52 8.27 10.78
CA LEU A 74 -20.73 8.68 9.63
C LEU A 74 -21.23 9.97 8.98
N GLU A 75 -22.55 10.13 8.85
CA GLU A 75 -23.16 11.35 8.27
C GLU A 75 -22.78 12.59 9.10
N SER A 76 -22.97 12.52 10.42
CA SER A 76 -22.64 13.60 11.34
C SER A 76 -21.15 13.94 11.30
N LEU A 77 -20.29 12.93 11.25
CA LEU A 77 -18.85 13.14 11.13
C LEU A 77 -18.48 13.86 9.82
N ILE A 78 -19.07 13.45 8.69
CA ILE A 78 -18.80 14.07 7.39
C ILE A 78 -19.23 15.55 7.42
N LYS A 79 -20.42 15.85 7.96
CA LYS A 79 -20.89 17.24 8.14
C LYS A 79 -19.91 18.06 8.97
N GLU A 80 -19.42 17.51 10.08
CA GLU A 80 -18.42 18.18 10.92
C GLU A 80 -17.12 18.47 10.16
N ILE A 81 -16.58 17.49 9.41
CA ILE A 81 -15.36 17.64 8.60
C ILE A 81 -15.53 18.73 7.53
N LEU A 82 -16.73 18.86 6.95
CA LEU A 82 -17.04 19.84 5.90
C LEU A 82 -17.38 21.25 6.44
N GLY A 83 -17.48 21.43 7.76
CA GLY A 83 -17.75 22.74 8.37
C GLY A 83 -19.18 22.97 8.89
N GLY A 84 -19.95 21.91 9.16
CA GLY A 84 -21.30 21.95 9.73
C GLY A 84 -22.43 22.04 8.70
N ASP A 85 -23.66 22.31 9.16
CA ASP A 85 -24.89 22.37 8.32
C ASP A 85 -24.97 23.63 7.42
N HIS A 86 -23.84 24.22 7.05
CA HIS A 86 -23.76 25.40 6.16
C HIS A 86 -23.67 25.02 4.67
N VAL A 87 -24.05 23.79 4.31
CA VAL A 87 -24.22 23.30 2.93
C VAL A 87 -25.66 22.85 2.71
#